data_AF-A0A3M1JEG7-F1
#
_entry.id   AF-A0A3M1JEG7-F1
#
_cell.length_a   1.000
_cell.length_b   1.000
_cell.length_c   1.000
_cell.angle_alpha   90.00
_cell.angle_beta   90.00
_cell.angle_gamma   90.00
#
_symmetry.space_group_name_H-M   'P 1'
#
loop_
_entity.id
_entity.type
_entity.pdbx_description
1 polymer ?
#
loop_
_entity_poly.entity_id
_entity_poly.type
_entity_poly.pdbx_seq_one_letter_code
_entity_poly.pdbx_strand_id
1 'polypeptide(L)' 'MARQSWPRAIVFDLDGTLVDSVPDIAAALNDLFAEQGWSPFAEEEVRGMVGGGVPKLIE' A
#
# COMPACT_ATOMS: atom_id res chain seq x y z
N MET A 1 -21.44 -34.04 11.67
CA MET A 1 -20.42 -33.10 11.18
C MET A 1 -21.10 -32.12 10.23
N ALA A 2 -21.16 -30.83 10.58
CA ALA A 2 -21.76 -29.82 9.71
C ALA A 2 -20.88 -29.64 8.46
N ARG A 3 -21.47 -29.71 7.26
CA ARG A 3 -20.78 -29.35 6.01
C ARG A 3 -20.44 -27.87 6.09
N GLN A 4 -19.15 -27.53 6.20
CA GLN A 4 -18.71 -26.16 5.99
C GLN A 4 -18.99 -25.80 4.53
N SER A 5 -19.86 -24.81 4.31
CA SER A 5 -20.13 -24.26 2.99
C SER A 5 -18.96 -23.37 2.57
N TRP A 6 -18.35 -23.70 1.44
CA TRP A 6 -17.27 -22.89 0.87
C TRP A 6 -17.83 -21.61 0.25
N PRO A 7 -17.07 -20.50 0.30
CA PRO A 7 -17.47 -19.27 -0.36
C PRO A 7 -17.53 -19.49 -1.88
N ARG A 8 -18.54 -18.88 -2.53
CA ARG A 8 -18.70 -18.98 -4.00
C ARG A 8 -17.68 -18.16 -4.78
N ALA A 9 -17.06 -17.17 -4.14
CA ALA A 9 -15.99 -16.35 -4.69
C ALA A 9 -15.14 -15.78 -3.55
N ILE A 10 -13.89 -15.49 -3.86
CA ILE A 10 -12.95 -14.76 -2.99
C ILE A 10 -12.37 -13.63 -3.84
N VAL A 11 -12.39 -12.41 -3.30
CA VAL A 11 -11.77 -11.23 -3.91
C VAL A 11 -10.58 -10.84 -3.06
N PHE A 12 -9.46 -10.60 -3.70
CA PHE A 12 -8.24 -10.15 -3.06
C PHE A 12 -7.99 -8.71 -3.44
N ASP A 13 -7.62 -7.92 -2.43
CA ASP A 13 -6.97 -6.64 -2.68
C ASP A 13 -5.58 -6.86 -3.29
N LEU A 14 -4.99 -5.85 -3.91
CA LEU A 14 -3.67 -5.95 -4.53
C LEU A 14 -2.57 -5.55 -3.55
N ASP A 15 -2.57 -4.30 -3.13
CA ASP A 15 -1.48 -3.67 -2.39
C ASP A 15 -1.44 -4.18 -0.95
N GLY A 16 -0.30 -4.73 -0.54
CA GLY A 16 -0.13 -5.36 0.77
C GLY A 16 -0.90 -6.67 0.96
N THR A 17 -1.61 -7.16 -0.07
CA THR A 17 -2.32 -8.45 -0.04
C THR A 17 -1.72 -9.45 -1.03
N LEU A 18 -1.73 -9.14 -2.32
CA LEU A 18 -1.12 -9.97 -3.36
C LEU A 18 0.31 -9.53 -3.69
N VAL A 19 0.61 -8.25 -3.50
CA VAL A 19 1.92 -7.64 -3.80
C VAL A 19 2.39 -6.85 -2.59
N ASP A 20 3.65 -7.03 -2.18
CA ASP A 20 4.30 -6.13 -1.22
C ASP A 20 4.78 -4.88 -1.96
N SER A 21 3.84 -3.97 -2.25
CA SER A 21 4.09 -2.75 -3.04
C SER A 21 4.64 -1.58 -2.22
N VAL A 22 4.81 -1.74 -0.91
CA VAL A 22 5.31 -0.68 -0.02
C VAL A 22 6.68 -0.13 -0.46
N PRO A 23 7.69 -0.96 -0.80
CA PRO A 23 9.00 -0.44 -1.20
C PRO A 23 8.93 0.39 -2.48
N ASP A 24 8.14 -0.04 -3.46
CA ASP A 24 8.00 0.65 -4.73
C ASP A 24 7.23 1.97 -4.58
N ILE A 25 6.17 1.98 -3.76
CA ILE A 25 5.42 3.21 -3.44
C ILE A 25 6.30 4.20 -2.67
N ALA A 26 7.12 3.72 -1.72
CA ALA A 26 8.04 4.56 -0.98
C ALA A 26 9.12 5.16 -1.88
N ALA A 27 9.68 4.39 -2.81
CA ALA A 27 10.65 4.88 -3.78
C ALA A 27 10.04 6.00 -4.65
N ALA A 28 8.85 5.78 -5.21
CA ALA A 28 8.18 6.78 -6.04
C ALA A 28 7.86 8.08 -5.28
N LEU A 29 7.44 7.99 -4.01
CA LEU A 29 7.20 9.17 -3.17
C LEU A 29 8.50 9.92 -2.87
N ASN A 30 9.57 9.19 -2.55
CA ASN A 30 10.85 9.77 -2.22
C ASN A 30 11.52 10.43 -3.43
N ASP A 31 11.34 9.89 -4.62
CA ASP A 31 11.76 10.54 -5.87
C ASP A 31 11.07 11.90 -6.04
N LEU A 32 9.74 11.95 -5.86
CA LEU A 32 8.98 13.20 -5.92
C LEU A 32 9.43 14.21 -4.84
N PHE A 33 9.64 13.75 -3.61
CA PHE A 33 10.07 14.63 -2.51
C PHE A 33 11.47 15.18 -2.72
N ALA A 34 12.37 14.37 -3.28
CA ALA A 34 13.72 14.80 -3.64
C ALA A 34 13.69 15.93 -4.69
N GLU A 35 12.80 15.85 -5.69
CA GLU A 35 12.61 16.92 -6.68
C GLU A 35 12.13 18.24 -6.06
N GLN A 36 11.35 18.17 -4.97
CA GLN A 36 10.87 19.35 -4.23
C GLN A 36 11.83 19.81 -3.12
N GLY A 37 12.93 19.08 -2.89
CA GLY A 37 13.89 19.37 -1.81
C GLY A 37 13.37 19.06 -0.41
N TRP A 38 12.41 18.15 -0.28
CA TRP A 38 11.82 17.71 0.98
C TRP A 38 12.51 16.46 1.53
N SER A 39 12.32 16.20 2.83
CA SER A 39 12.86 15.02 3.51
C SER A 39 12.16 13.74 3.04
N PRO A 40 12.88 12.63 2.82
CA PRO A 40 12.27 11.37 2.43
C PRO A 40 11.47 10.73 3.57
N PHE A 41 10.54 9.85 3.22
CA PHE A 41 9.83 8.95 4.13
C PHE A 41 10.60 7.64 4.35
N ALA A 42 10.48 7.10 5.56
CA ALA A 42 10.78 5.71 5.84
C ALA A 42 9.67 4.78 5.31
N GLU A 43 10.02 3.55 4.95
CA GLU A 43 9.05 2.56 4.45
C GLU A 43 7.93 2.27 5.46
N GLU A 44 8.23 2.25 6.76
CA GLU A 44 7.22 2.10 7.82
C GLU A 44 6.17 3.21 7.82
N GLU A 45 6.56 4.44 7.48
CA GLU A 45 5.63 5.57 7.38
C GLU A 45 4.70 5.38 6.17
N VAL A 46 5.27 4.98 5.04
CA VAL A 46 4.52 4.71 3.80
C VAL A 46 3.57 3.52 3.96
N ARG A 47 3.97 2.48 4.70
CA ARG A 47 3.12 1.31 5.00
C ARG A 47 1.80 1.69 5.68
N GLY A 48 1.78 2.74 6.50
CA GLY A 48 0.57 3.26 7.14
C GLY A 48 -0.36 4.03 6.19
N MET A 49 0.11 4.37 4.98
CA MET A 49 -0.63 5.12 3.97
C MET A 49 -1.22 4.21 2.88
N VAL A 50 -0.61 3.04 2.63
CA VAL A 50 -1.10 2.04 1.67
C VAL A 50 -2.54 1.60 1.98
N GLY A 51 -3.36 1.45 0.93
CA GLY A 51 -4.80 1.15 1.04
C GLY A 51 -5.69 2.38 1.27
N GLY A 52 -5.12 3.55 1.58
CA GLY A 52 -5.84 4.82 1.70
C GLY A 52 -6.05 5.59 0.39
N GLY A 53 -5.44 5.11 -0.71
CA GLY A 53 -5.41 5.79 -2.00
C GLY A 53 -4.52 7.03 -2.03
N VAL A 54 -4.44 7.67 -3.21
CA VAL A 54 -3.58 8.84 -3.47
C VAL A 54 -3.78 9.99 -2.47
N PRO A 55 -5.02 10.36 -2.04
CA PRO A 55 -5.20 11.47 -1.11
C PRO A 55 -4.42 11.29 0.21
N LYS A 56 -4.32 10.06 0.70
CA LYS A 56 -3.59 9.77 1.95
C LYS A 56 -2.07 9.82 1.80
N LEU A 57 -1.56 9.86 0.57
CA LEU A 57 -0.13 9.98 0.26
C LEU A 57 0.31 11.43 0.03
N ILE A 58 -0.62 12.37 -0.11
CA ILE A 58 -0.35 13.78 -0.47
C ILE A 58 -0.93 14.80 0.52
N GLU A 59 -1.62 14.34 1.58
CA GLU A 59 -2.01 15.16 2.75
C GLU A 59 -0.83 15.39 3.70
#